data_AF-A0A9W5U2E4-F1
#
_entry.id   AF-A0A9W5U2E4-F1
#
_cell.length_a   1.000
_cell.length_b   1.000
_cell.length_c   1.000
_cell.angle_alpha   90.00
_cell.angle_beta   90.00
_cell.angle_gamma   90.00
#
_symmetry.space_group_name_H-M   'P 1'
#
loop_
_entity.id
_entity.type
_entity.pdbx_description
1 polymer ?
#
loop_
_entity_poly.entity_id
_entity_poly.type
_entity_poly.pdbx_seq_one_letter_code
_entity_poly.pdbx_strand_id
1 'polypeptide(L)'
;MNNQYKEILGSWLAAIGTISSAIGSTPSHFTTSDLRNNLDLWGNVLQATGNALGADGQREVSLEKLGNKIQSVGNITVISGMISNFEKETEQH
;
A
#
# COMPACT_ATOMS: atom_id res chain seq x y z
N MET A 1 0.85 19.21 -12.45
CA MET A 1 -0.47 18.55 -12.26
C MET A 1 -1.32 19.39 -11.31
N ASN A 2 -2.62 19.51 -11.54
CA ASN A 2 -3.55 20.15 -10.60
C ASN A 2 -3.60 19.34 -9.29
N ASN A 3 -3.60 20.04 -8.14
CA ASN A 3 -3.79 19.50 -6.79
C ASN A 3 -5.04 18.61 -6.65
N GLN A 4 -6.19 19.05 -7.17
CA GLN A 4 -7.42 18.26 -7.14
C GLN A 4 -7.30 16.98 -7.98
N TYR A 5 -6.55 17.03 -9.08
CA TYR A 5 -6.30 15.86 -9.90
C TYR A 5 -5.36 14.86 -9.21
N LYS A 6 -4.33 15.35 -8.48
CA LYS A 6 -3.49 14.50 -7.61
C LYS A 6 -4.31 13.78 -6.57
N GLU A 7 -5.24 14.50 -5.93
CA GLU A 7 -6.14 13.93 -4.92
C GLU A 7 -7.04 12.83 -5.49
N ILE A 8 -7.70 13.10 -6.62
CA ILE A 8 -8.56 12.11 -7.29
C ILE A 8 -7.75 10.88 -7.74
N LEU A 9 -6.60 11.08 -8.39
CA LEU A 9 -5.74 9.97 -8.80
C LEU A 9 -5.23 9.18 -7.60
N GLY A 10 -4.85 9.88 -6.53
CA GLY A 10 -4.38 9.28 -5.29
C GLY A 10 -5.42 8.34 -4.70
N SER A 11 -6.68 8.81 -4.60
CA SER A 11 -7.81 8.01 -4.12
C SER A 11 -8.09 6.79 -5.00
N TRP A 12 -8.00 6.92 -6.33
CA TRP A 12 -8.16 5.78 -7.24
C TRP A 12 -7.05 4.74 -7.07
N LEU A 13 -5.79 5.17 -6.98
CA LEU A 13 -4.66 4.27 -6.74
C LEU A 13 -4.80 3.55 -5.40
N ALA A 14 -5.21 4.28 -4.35
CA ALA A 14 -5.46 3.70 -3.04
C ALA A 14 -6.56 2.64 -3.09
N ALA A 15 -7.71 2.96 -3.71
CA ALA A 15 -8.83 2.03 -3.84
C ALA A 15 -8.46 0.75 -4.61
N ILE A 16 -7.77 0.87 -5.74
CA ILE A 16 -7.30 -0.29 -6.52
C ILE A 16 -6.35 -1.12 -5.66
N GLY A 17 -5.40 -0.46 -4.99
CA GLY A 17 -4.45 -1.14 -4.13
C GLY A 17 -5.12 -1.88 -2.97
N THR A 18 -6.16 -1.30 -2.33
CA THR A 18 -6.94 -1.96 -1.28
C THR A 18 -7.60 -3.23 -1.80
N ILE A 19 -8.22 -3.17 -2.99
CA ILE A 19 -8.86 -4.34 -3.61
C ILE A 19 -7.83 -5.42 -3.93
N SER A 20 -6.69 -5.05 -4.54
CA SER A 20 -5.61 -5.99 -4.85
C SER A 20 -5.05 -6.66 -3.60
N SER A 21 -4.77 -5.90 -2.53
CA SER A 21 -4.32 -6.44 -1.25
C SER A 21 -5.35 -7.35 -0.59
N ALA A 22 -6.63 -7.00 -0.63
CA ALA A 22 -7.69 -7.84 -0.10
C ALA A 22 -7.77 -9.21 -0.81
N ILE A 23 -7.65 -9.21 -2.14
CA ILE A 23 -7.60 -10.45 -2.93
C ILE A 23 -6.32 -11.23 -2.60
N GLY A 24 -5.16 -10.57 -2.56
CA GLY A 24 -3.87 -11.19 -2.22
C GLY A 24 -3.84 -11.80 -0.83
N SER A 25 -4.50 -11.16 0.14
CA SER A 25 -4.56 -11.64 1.53
C SER A 25 -5.54 -12.80 1.73
N THR A 26 -6.57 -12.96 0.91
CA THR A 26 -7.68 -13.94 1.14
C THR A 26 -7.47 -15.30 0.47
N PRO A 27 -7.17 -16.39 1.23
CA PRO A 27 -6.90 -17.70 0.64
C PRO A 27 -8.05 -18.19 -0.24
N SER A 28 -7.75 -18.72 -1.42
CA SER A 28 -8.77 -19.31 -2.30
C SER A 28 -8.21 -20.51 -3.06
N HIS A 29 -9.08 -21.43 -3.46
CA HIS A 29 -8.72 -22.56 -4.34
C HIS A 29 -8.41 -22.12 -5.78
N PHE A 30 -8.71 -20.87 -6.16
CA PHE A 30 -8.54 -20.35 -7.51
C PHE A 30 -7.28 -19.50 -7.69
N THR A 31 -6.52 -19.22 -6.62
CA THR A 31 -5.36 -18.33 -6.65
C THR A 31 -4.12 -19.01 -6.07
N THR A 32 -3.01 -18.99 -6.82
CA THR A 32 -1.72 -19.53 -6.35
C THR A 32 -1.12 -18.64 -5.26
N SER A 33 -0.26 -19.21 -4.41
CA SER A 33 0.47 -18.44 -3.39
C SER A 33 1.31 -17.31 -4.01
N ASP A 34 1.94 -17.55 -5.16
CA ASP A 34 2.71 -16.51 -5.85
C ASP A 34 1.84 -15.37 -6.36
N LEU A 35 0.67 -15.68 -6.95
CA LEU A 35 -0.27 -14.64 -7.40
C LEU A 35 -0.78 -13.84 -6.21
N ARG A 36 -1.10 -14.51 -5.10
CA ARG A 36 -1.55 -13.88 -3.86
C ARG A 36 -0.51 -12.92 -3.28
N ASN A 37 0.74 -13.37 -3.15
CA ASN A 37 1.85 -12.56 -2.64
C ASN A 37 2.11 -11.35 -3.55
N ASN A 38 2.08 -11.55 -4.88
CA ASN A 38 2.24 -10.44 -5.82
C ASN A 38 1.09 -9.43 -5.74
N LEU A 39 -0.16 -9.90 -5.65
CA LEU A 39 -1.33 -9.02 -5.51
C LEU A 39 -1.28 -8.23 -4.22
N ASP A 40 -0.82 -8.84 -3.12
CA ASP A 40 -0.68 -8.15 -1.85
C ASP A 40 0.45 -7.12 -1.86
N LEU A 41 1.63 -7.49 -2.39
CA LEU A 41 2.76 -6.58 -2.55
C LEU A 41 2.39 -5.36 -3.40
N TRP A 42 1.85 -5.59 -4.60
CA TRP A 42 1.46 -4.50 -5.50
C TRP A 42 0.26 -3.71 -4.97
N GLY A 43 -0.66 -4.35 -4.25
CA GLY A 43 -1.74 -3.67 -3.55
C GLY A 43 -1.24 -2.68 -2.51
N ASN A 44 -0.24 -3.06 -1.70
CA ASN A 44 0.41 -2.17 -0.74
C ASN A 44 1.18 -1.04 -1.45
N VAL A 45 1.89 -1.32 -2.56
CA VAL A 45 2.59 -0.30 -3.35
C VAL A 45 1.62 0.76 -3.90
N LEU A 46 0.49 0.32 -4.45
CA LEU A 46 -0.54 1.21 -4.98
C LEU A 46 -1.18 2.06 -3.88
N GLN A 47 -1.48 1.47 -2.72
CA GLN A 47 -2.00 2.22 -1.57
C GLN A 47 -0.97 3.23 -1.03
N ALA A 48 0.30 2.84 -0.88
CA ALA A 48 1.36 3.73 -0.43
C ALA A 48 1.51 4.96 -1.35
N THR A 49 1.52 4.71 -2.66
CA THR A 49 1.65 5.73 -3.70
C THR A 49 0.40 6.61 -3.77
N GLY A 50 -0.79 6.00 -3.75
CA GLY A 50 -2.07 6.70 -3.81
C GLY A 50 -2.27 7.63 -2.63
N ASN A 51 -2.01 7.16 -1.42
CA ASN A 51 -2.11 7.96 -0.21
C ASN A 51 -1.06 9.10 -0.18
N ALA A 52 0.18 8.85 -0.62
CA ALA A 52 1.19 9.91 -0.73
C ALA A 52 0.76 11.00 -1.75
N LEU A 53 0.27 10.58 -2.92
CA LEU A 53 -0.20 11.50 -3.96
C LEU A 53 -1.43 12.30 -3.51
N GLY A 54 -2.36 11.65 -2.80
CA GLY A 54 -3.52 12.30 -2.20
C GLY A 54 -3.14 13.37 -1.19
N ALA A 55 -2.23 13.04 -0.26
CA ALA A 55 -1.72 13.99 0.71
C ALA A 55 -0.97 15.18 0.08
N ASP A 56 -0.26 14.97 -1.04
CA ASP A 56 0.42 16.02 -1.79
C ASP A 56 -0.56 16.92 -2.57
N GLY A 57 -1.70 16.37 -3.02
CA GLY A 57 -2.78 17.11 -3.65
C GLY A 57 -3.52 18.05 -2.69
N GLN A 58 -3.59 17.69 -1.40
CA GLN A 58 -4.31 18.46 -0.39
C GLN A 58 -3.55 19.72 0.02
N ARG A 59 -4.17 20.90 -0.13
CA ARG A 59 -3.51 22.20 0.16
C ARG A 59 -3.39 22.46 1.65
N GLU A 60 -4.48 22.33 2.37
CA GLU A 60 -4.55 22.62 3.81
C GLU A 60 -4.18 21.40 4.64
N VAL A 61 -3.83 21.65 5.91
CA VAL A 61 -3.65 20.56 6.88
C VAL A 61 -5.02 20.07 7.30
N SER A 62 -5.29 18.78 7.06
CA SER A 62 -6.51 18.11 7.47
C SER A 62 -6.19 16.76 8.12
N LEU A 63 -7.15 16.20 8.86
CA LEU A 63 -7.04 14.85 9.39
C LEU A 63 -6.86 13.82 8.27
N GLU A 64 -7.49 14.05 7.12
CA GLU A 64 -7.34 13.21 5.94
C GLU A 64 -5.90 13.25 5.41
N LYS A 65 -5.30 14.44 5.26
CA LYS A 65 -3.91 14.59 4.82
C LYS A 65 -2.94 13.88 5.76
N LEU A 66 -3.17 13.99 7.06
CA LEU A 66 -2.36 13.28 8.06
C LEU A 66 -2.57 11.77 7.97
N GLY A 67 -3.82 11.31 7.89
CA GLY A 67 -4.18 9.90 7.75
C GLY A 67 -3.55 9.27 6.50
N ASN A 68 -3.60 9.97 5.37
CA ASN A 68 -2.97 9.55 4.12
C ASN A 68 -1.45 9.40 4.27
N LYS A 69 -0.78 10.34 4.94
CA LYS A 69 0.66 10.21 5.23
C LYS A 69 0.97 9.01 6.12
N ILE A 70 0.20 8.81 7.20
CA ILE A 70 0.37 7.69 8.12
C ILE A 70 0.19 6.35 7.38
N GLN A 71 -0.87 6.21 6.58
CA GLN A 71 -1.10 5.01 5.79
C GLN A 71 0.01 4.77 4.76
N SER A 72 0.50 5.82 4.10
CA SER A 72 1.60 5.69 3.15
C SER A 72 2.86 5.11 3.81
N VAL A 73 3.24 5.62 4.98
CA VAL A 73 4.38 5.10 5.76
C VAL A 73 4.12 3.67 6.26
N GLY A 74 2.90 3.39 6.73
CA GLY A 74 2.51 2.04 7.16
C GLY A 74 2.66 1.02 6.04
N ASN A 75 2.18 1.34 4.84
CA ASN A 75 2.29 0.46 3.68
C ASN A 75 3.75 0.29 3.22
N ILE A 76 4.58 1.34 3.28
CA ILE A 76 6.03 1.22 3.02
C ILE A 76 6.69 0.25 4.01
N THR A 77 6.28 0.29 5.28
CA THR A 77 6.77 -0.63 6.31
C THR A 77 6.38 -2.08 5.97
N VAL A 78 5.14 -2.33 5.54
CA VAL A 78 4.68 -3.65 5.09
C VAL A 78 5.48 -4.13 3.87
N ILE A 79 5.61 -3.29 2.84
CA ILE A 79 6.39 -3.59 1.62
C ILE A 79 7.82 -3.96 1.98
N SER A 80 8.45 -3.18 2.86
CA SER A 80 9.80 -3.45 3.34
C SER A 80 9.88 -4.81 4.03
N GLY A 81 8.88 -5.16 4.84
CA GLY A 81 8.79 -6.47 5.48
C GLY A 81 8.61 -7.64 4.51
N MET A 82 7.89 -7.43 3.40
CA MET A 82 7.68 -8.45 2.37
C MET A 82 8.90 -8.68 1.48
N ILE A 83 9.65 -7.62 1.16
CA ILE A 83 10.83 -7.68 0.28
C ILE A 83 12.10 -8.03 1.05
N SER A 84 12.17 -7.68 2.34
CA SER A 84 13.33 -8.02 3.16
C SER A 84 13.40 -9.53 3.33
N ASN A 85 14.52 -10.12 2.90
CA ASN A 85 14.92 -11.44 3.38
C ASN A 85 15.35 -11.29 4.83
N PHE A 86 14.39 -11.32 5.76
CA PHE A 86 14.67 -11.67 7.15
C PHE A 86 15.03 -13.16 7.17
N GLU A 87 16.21 -13.48 6.63
CA GLU A 87 16.84 -14.75 6.88
C GLU A 87 16.92 -14.89 8.39
N LYS A 88 16.43 -16.01 8.91
CA LYS A 88 16.19 -16.24 10.33
C LYS A 88 17.49 -16.18 11.14
N GLU A 89 17.95 -14.98 11.49
CA GLU A 89 19.09 -14.78 12.40
C GLU A 89 18.78 -15.19 13.85
N THR A 90 17.59 -15.74 14.14
CA THR A 90 17.18 -16.15 15.49
C THR A 90 17.29 -17.66 15.75
N GLU A 91 17.86 -18.47 14.86
CA GLU A 91 18.08 -19.92 15.11
C GLU A 91 19.53 -20.27 15.56
N GLN A 92 20.39 -19.30 15.90
CA GLN A 92 21.79 -19.57 16.29
C GLN A 92 22.21 -19.19 17.73
N HIS A 93 21.30 -18.88 18.64
CA HIS A 93 21.62 -18.72 20.08
C HIS A 93 20.68 -19.52 20.99
#